data_AF-A0AAV2WPE5-F1
#
_entry.id   AF-A0AAV2WPE5-F1
#
_cell.length_a   1.000
_cell.length_b   1.000
_cell.length_c   1.000
_cell.angle_alpha   90.00
_cell.angle_beta   90.00
_cell.angle_gamma   90.00
#
_symmetry.space_group_name_H-M   'P 1'
#
loop_
_entity.id
_entity.type
_entity.pdbx_description
1 polymer ?
#
loop_
_entity_poly.entity_id
_entity_poly.type
_entity_poly.pdbx_seq_one_letter_code
_entity_poly.pdbx_strand_id
1 'polypeptide(L)'
;MPDDNESEVNDTEVDETKVDSTEVEETEGQKASGKKAPDTAASDADLDDDETRSTRGPAVIAVSAMLVAIATLGASAYMWRNPVNSGPATAAAPVTETFTEEQRAQSQAQVCDAFALVSVGVANSSAMQQPAANQGNFGAAIAVAANARLALLGGGQFLLNRVEPATPDELAEAARDFGNTLMDVGAAAIAEIPTNDPAQQQRLKDADEQNTKLDQICNPPTESAPPPPPAPGAPALPGAPTPGEPGN
;
A
#
# COMPACT_ATOMS: atom_id res chain seq x y z
N MET A 1 13.93 -29.71 -63.96
CA MET A 1 14.15 -31.17 -63.86
C MET A 1 15.57 -31.37 -63.39
N PRO A 2 15.80 -32.27 -62.41
CA PRO A 2 15.40 -32.18 -60.99
C PRO A 2 16.70 -32.24 -60.13
N ASP A 3 16.75 -32.26 -58.79
CA ASP A 3 16.15 -33.12 -57.77
C ASP A 3 16.03 -32.30 -56.46
N ASP A 4 14.86 -32.17 -55.82
CA ASP A 4 14.23 -33.10 -54.88
C ASP A 4 15.02 -33.28 -53.57
N ASN A 5 14.56 -32.63 -52.50
CA ASN A 5 14.65 -33.19 -51.15
C ASN A 5 13.48 -32.68 -50.29
N GLU A 6 12.31 -33.27 -50.55
CA GLU A 6 11.22 -33.43 -49.57
C GLU A 6 11.61 -34.55 -48.59
N SER A 7 11.45 -34.29 -47.29
CA SER A 7 11.26 -35.26 -46.19
C SER A 7 10.98 -34.39 -44.95
N GLU A 8 9.97 -34.58 -44.11
CA GLU A 8 8.87 -35.53 -44.05
C GLU A 8 7.91 -34.93 -43.02
N VAL A 9 6.61 -35.00 -43.30
CA VAL A 9 5.54 -34.72 -42.34
C VAL A 9 5.54 -35.83 -41.31
N ASN A 10 5.45 -35.51 -40.02
CA ASN A 10 4.99 -36.50 -39.05
C ASN A 10 3.89 -35.89 -38.18
N ASP A 11 2.66 -36.21 -38.56
CA ASP A 11 1.48 -36.23 -37.72
C ASP A 11 1.70 -37.23 -36.57
N THR A 12 1.58 -36.79 -35.32
CA THR A 12 1.14 -37.67 -34.24
C THR A 12 0.32 -36.85 -33.24
N GLU A 13 -0.99 -36.95 -33.46
CA GLU A 13 -1.98 -37.45 -32.51
C GLU A 13 -1.94 -36.94 -31.05
N VAL A 14 -3.09 -36.40 -30.67
CA VAL A 14 -3.54 -36.06 -29.32
C VAL A 14 -3.57 -37.32 -28.45
N ASP A 15 -2.93 -37.31 -27.29
CA ASP A 15 -3.30 -38.18 -26.17
C ASP A 15 -3.11 -37.45 -24.83
N GLU A 16 -4.24 -37.09 -24.22
CA GLU A 16 -4.35 -36.83 -22.79
C GLU A 16 -4.01 -38.12 -22.05
N THR A 17 -3.03 -38.14 -21.15
CA THR A 17 -3.25 -38.58 -19.75
C THR A 17 -2.00 -38.51 -18.86
N LYS A 18 -2.23 -37.91 -17.69
CA LYS A 18 -1.79 -38.35 -16.36
C LYS A 18 -0.30 -38.27 -15.98
N VAL A 19 -0.05 -37.25 -15.15
CA VAL A 19 1.09 -37.12 -14.24
C VAL A 19 1.04 -38.22 -13.18
N ASP A 20 2.14 -38.96 -13.03
CA ASP A 20 2.47 -39.73 -11.82
C ASP A 20 3.98 -39.58 -11.57
N SER A 21 4.34 -39.08 -10.39
CA SER A 21 5.73 -38.98 -9.95
C SER A 21 5.87 -39.82 -8.69
N THR A 22 6.62 -40.91 -8.83
CA THR A 22 7.05 -41.78 -7.74
C THR A 22 8.53 -41.49 -7.43
N GLU A 23 8.78 -41.07 -6.19
CA GLU A 23 9.78 -41.53 -5.24
C GLU A 23 11.25 -41.77 -5.67
N VAL A 24 12.18 -41.16 -4.93
CA VAL A 24 13.53 -41.72 -4.70
C VAL A 24 13.91 -41.56 -3.24
N GLU A 25 14.23 -42.69 -2.62
CA GLU A 25 14.61 -42.91 -1.21
C GLU A 25 16.09 -42.62 -0.88
N GLU A 26 16.31 -42.36 0.43
CA GLU A 26 17.43 -42.69 1.35
C GLU A 26 18.89 -42.24 1.06
N THR A 27 19.64 -41.72 2.05
CA THR A 27 20.19 -42.54 3.16
C THR A 27 20.76 -41.75 4.36
N GLU A 28 20.45 -42.29 5.55
CA GLU A 28 21.27 -42.55 6.77
C GLU A 28 21.88 -41.47 7.69
N GLY A 29 21.67 -41.67 9.01
CA GLY A 29 22.48 -41.09 10.11
C GLY A 29 21.83 -41.15 11.51
N GLN A 30 22.26 -42.08 12.36
CA GLN A 30 21.57 -42.65 13.54
C GLN A 30 21.98 -42.09 14.94
N LYS A 31 21.08 -42.28 15.95
CA LYS A 31 21.24 -42.47 17.44
C LYS A 31 21.29 -41.24 18.39
N ALA A 32 20.36 -41.18 19.37
CA ALA A 32 20.52 -41.72 20.73
C ALA A 32 19.40 -41.27 21.71
N SER A 33 19.15 -42.13 22.72
CA SER A 33 18.12 -42.08 23.76
C SER A 33 18.36 -41.00 24.84
N GLY A 34 17.30 -40.41 25.40
CA GLY A 34 17.39 -39.46 26.52
C GLY A 34 16.01 -39.15 27.13
N LYS A 35 15.97 -38.98 28.45
CA LYS A 35 14.81 -39.18 29.33
C LYS A 35 14.44 -37.90 30.08
N LYS A 36 13.12 -37.73 30.30
CA LYS A 36 12.41 -36.95 31.36
C LYS A 36 12.23 -35.43 31.15
N ALA A 37 10.96 -35.03 31.35
CA ALA A 37 10.32 -33.70 31.47
C ALA A 37 11.03 -32.72 32.45
N PRO A 38 10.67 -31.41 32.57
CA PRO A 38 9.37 -30.80 32.26
C PRO A 38 9.30 -29.30 31.81
N ASP A 39 8.07 -28.84 31.61
CA ASP A 39 7.48 -27.49 31.73
C ASP A 39 7.89 -26.33 30.79
N THR A 40 6.89 -25.87 30.01
CA THR A 40 6.36 -24.47 29.92
C THR A 40 6.32 -23.83 28.52
N ALA A 41 5.08 -23.51 28.12
CA ALA A 41 4.58 -22.42 27.26
C ALA A 41 4.69 -22.44 25.72
N ALA A 42 3.47 -22.34 25.15
CA ALA A 42 3.04 -21.57 23.98
C ALA A 42 3.45 -22.07 22.59
N SER A 43 2.68 -21.94 21.51
CA SER A 43 1.26 -21.67 21.24
C SER A 43 1.19 -21.79 19.71
N ASP A 44 0.51 -22.78 19.13
CA ASP A 44 0.12 -22.78 17.71
C ASP A 44 -0.96 -23.85 17.51
N ALA A 45 -2.10 -23.47 16.91
CA ALA A 45 -3.13 -24.43 16.52
C ALA A 45 -3.98 -23.90 15.34
N ASP A 46 -3.59 -24.32 14.15
CA ASP A 46 -4.42 -24.63 12.97
C ASP A 46 -3.67 -25.82 12.31
N LEU A 47 -4.20 -26.96 11.87
CA LEU A 47 -5.55 -27.48 11.64
C LEU A 47 -5.49 -29.02 11.55
N ASP A 48 -6.69 -29.62 11.53
CA ASP A 48 -7.07 -30.96 11.03
C ASP A 48 -7.14 -32.15 12.01
N ASP A 49 -8.36 -32.73 11.99
CA ASP A 49 -8.82 -34.08 12.29
C ASP A 49 -7.92 -35.06 13.06
N ASP A 50 -8.36 -35.46 14.27
CA ASP A 50 -8.90 -36.81 14.52
C ASP A 50 -9.40 -36.93 15.99
N GLU A 51 -10.65 -37.35 16.11
CA GLU A 51 -11.15 -38.23 17.17
C GLU A 51 -10.76 -37.96 18.64
N THR A 52 -11.41 -36.97 19.26
CA THR A 52 -11.95 -37.22 20.61
C THR A 52 -13.43 -37.52 20.48
N ARG A 53 -13.75 -38.81 20.43
CA ARG A 53 -15.07 -39.39 20.65
C ARG A 53 -15.70 -38.78 21.91
N SER A 54 -16.37 -37.65 21.76
CA SER A 54 -17.38 -37.16 22.68
C SER A 54 -18.71 -37.41 22.02
N THR A 55 -19.41 -38.41 22.53
CA THR A 55 -20.77 -38.82 22.14
C THR A 55 -21.74 -37.65 22.35
N ARG A 56 -21.71 -36.68 21.44
CA ARG A 56 -22.66 -35.58 21.31
C ARG A 56 -22.99 -35.54 19.84
N GLY A 57 -24.09 -36.21 19.49
CA GLY A 57 -24.43 -36.56 18.12
C GLY A 57 -24.46 -35.36 17.16
N PRO A 58 -24.55 -35.60 15.84
CA PRO A 58 -24.58 -34.55 14.81
C PRO A 58 -25.66 -33.47 15.04
N ALA A 59 -26.68 -33.78 15.85
CA ALA A 59 -27.66 -32.82 16.35
C ALA A 59 -27.07 -31.70 17.22
N VAL A 60 -26.01 -31.94 18.00
CA VAL A 60 -25.41 -30.94 18.91
C VAL A 60 -24.61 -29.89 18.14
N ILE A 61 -23.94 -30.29 17.05
CA ILE A 61 -23.22 -29.36 16.15
C ILE A 61 -24.21 -28.55 15.30
N ALA A 62 -25.31 -29.16 14.85
CA ALA A 62 -26.36 -28.44 14.15
C ALA A 62 -27.07 -27.39 15.05
N VAL A 63 -27.29 -27.72 16.33
CA VAL A 63 -27.91 -26.80 17.29
C VAL A 63 -26.99 -25.63 17.62
N SER A 64 -25.67 -25.83 17.75
CA SER A 64 -24.75 -24.71 18.01
C SER A 64 -24.69 -23.73 16.84
N ALA A 65 -24.61 -24.22 15.59
CA ALA A 65 -24.67 -23.37 14.41
C ALA A 65 -26.00 -22.60 14.31
N MET A 66 -27.11 -23.25 14.65
CA MET A 66 -28.43 -22.61 14.66
C MET A 66 -28.54 -21.51 15.73
N LEU A 67 -27.96 -21.69 16.92
CA LEU A 67 -27.94 -20.66 17.96
C LEU A 67 -27.12 -19.43 17.56
N VAL A 68 -26.00 -19.60 16.86
CA VAL A 68 -25.19 -18.49 16.36
C VAL A 68 -25.95 -17.68 15.30
N ALA A 69 -26.64 -18.34 14.37
CA ALA A 69 -27.47 -17.67 13.37
C ALA A 69 -28.68 -16.94 14.00
N ILE A 70 -29.27 -17.49 15.06
CA ILE A 70 -30.36 -16.83 15.79
C ILE A 70 -29.84 -15.61 16.57
N ALA A 71 -28.61 -15.66 17.10
CA ALA A 71 -28.01 -14.54 17.83
C ALA A 71 -27.72 -13.33 16.92
N THR A 72 -27.23 -13.54 15.69
CA THR A 72 -26.98 -12.45 14.73
C THR A 72 -28.28 -11.79 14.25
N LEU A 73 -29.33 -12.57 14.02
CA LEU A 73 -30.67 -12.05 13.73
C LEU A 73 -31.28 -11.31 14.93
N GLY A 74 -31.08 -11.83 16.14
CA GLY A 74 -31.50 -11.21 17.38
C GLY A 74 -30.86 -9.85 17.63
N ALA A 75 -29.56 -9.70 17.37
CA ALA A 75 -28.85 -8.42 17.49
C ALA A 75 -29.41 -7.36 16.53
N SER A 76 -29.73 -7.76 15.29
CA SER A 76 -30.31 -6.87 14.27
C SER A 76 -31.71 -6.38 14.68
N ALA A 77 -32.55 -7.28 15.21
CA ALA A 77 -33.87 -6.92 15.74
C ALA A 77 -33.78 -6.09 17.03
N TYR A 78 -32.79 -6.35 17.88
CA TYR A 78 -32.55 -5.59 19.10
C TYR A 78 -32.15 -4.14 18.81
N MET A 79 -31.34 -3.88 17.77
CA MET A 79 -31.04 -2.52 17.32
C MET A 79 -32.29 -1.75 16.87
N TRP A 80 -33.29 -2.44 16.32
CA TRP A 80 -34.56 -1.81 15.94
C TRP A 80 -35.50 -1.59 17.13
N ARG A 81 -35.37 -2.42 18.17
CA ARG A 81 -36.19 -2.39 19.40
C ARG A 81 -35.63 -1.44 20.46
N ASN A 82 -34.31 -1.23 20.47
CA ASN A 82 -33.59 -0.31 21.33
C ASN A 82 -33.08 0.86 20.48
N PRO A 83 -33.95 1.83 20.14
CA PRO A 83 -33.50 3.02 19.43
C PRO A 83 -32.40 3.66 20.29
N VAL A 84 -31.16 3.65 19.80
CA VAL A 84 -30.17 4.64 20.21
C VAL A 84 -30.88 5.98 20.15
N ASN A 85 -30.95 6.69 21.28
CA ASN A 85 -31.70 7.94 21.47
C ASN A 85 -31.43 8.92 20.32
N SER A 86 -32.15 8.76 19.22
CA SER A 86 -32.31 9.74 18.18
C SER A 86 -33.45 10.59 18.71
N GLY A 87 -33.09 11.70 19.38
CA GLY A 87 -34.07 12.71 19.75
C GLY A 87 -34.93 13.08 18.54
N PRO A 88 -36.14 13.60 18.74
CA PRO A 88 -37.08 13.84 17.66
C PRO A 88 -36.40 14.66 16.56
N ALA A 89 -36.49 14.14 15.33
CA ALA A 89 -36.10 14.80 14.09
C ALA A 89 -36.96 16.06 13.90
N THR A 90 -36.64 17.08 14.68
CA THR A 90 -36.84 18.46 14.29
C THR A 90 -36.01 18.60 13.01
N ALA A 91 -36.65 19.01 11.90
CA ALA A 91 -36.00 19.17 10.61
C ALA A 91 -34.55 19.60 10.78
N ALA A 92 -33.62 18.68 10.49
CA ALA A 92 -32.21 18.97 10.62
C ALA A 92 -31.93 20.13 9.66
N ALA A 93 -31.75 21.33 10.22
CA ALA A 93 -30.99 22.35 9.55
C ALA A 93 -29.69 21.69 9.07
N PRO A 94 -29.15 22.06 7.89
CA PRO A 94 -27.91 21.48 7.41
C PRO A 94 -26.90 21.58 8.55
N VAL A 95 -26.52 20.42 9.11
CA VAL A 95 -25.41 20.34 10.04
C VAL A 95 -24.20 20.63 9.17
N THR A 96 -23.81 21.90 9.12
CA THR A 96 -22.42 22.23 8.87
C THR A 96 -21.66 21.56 10.01
N GLU A 97 -21.14 20.35 9.76
CA GLU A 97 -20.24 19.64 10.65
C GLU A 97 -19.04 20.58 10.90
N THR A 98 -19.12 21.35 11.98
CA THR A 98 -18.04 22.25 12.37
C THR A 98 -17.00 21.43 13.11
N PHE A 99 -15.95 21.02 12.41
CA PHE A 99 -14.79 20.35 13.01
C PHE A 99 -14.00 21.32 13.90
N THR A 100 -13.54 20.83 15.05
CA THR A 100 -12.66 21.61 15.94
C THR A 100 -11.30 21.86 15.28
N GLU A 101 -10.55 22.84 15.79
CA GLU A 101 -9.21 23.14 15.26
C GLU A 101 -8.26 21.96 15.47
N GLU A 102 -8.39 21.25 16.60
CA GLU A 102 -7.60 20.06 16.90
C GLU A 102 -7.90 18.92 15.93
N GLN A 103 -9.18 18.70 15.59
CA GLN A 103 -9.58 17.69 14.59
C GLN A 103 -8.99 18.02 13.21
N ARG A 104 -9.07 19.28 12.78
CA ARG A 104 -8.49 19.72 11.52
C ARG A 104 -6.97 19.57 11.49
N ALA A 105 -6.29 19.94 12.57
CA ALA A 105 -4.84 19.78 12.68
C ALA A 105 -4.41 18.31 12.66
N GLN A 106 -5.15 17.44 13.35
CA GLN A 106 -4.90 15.99 13.34
C GLN A 106 -5.11 15.38 11.95
N SER A 107 -6.21 15.70 11.27
CA SER A 107 -6.48 15.19 9.92
C SER A 107 -5.51 15.76 8.88
N GLN A 108 -5.04 17.00 9.05
CA GLN A 108 -3.95 17.55 8.24
C GLN A 108 -2.65 16.75 8.43
N ALA A 109 -2.24 16.53 9.69
CA ALA A 109 -1.03 15.76 9.99
C ALA A 109 -1.12 14.34 9.41
N GLN A 110 -2.27 13.68 9.55
CA GLN A 110 -2.49 12.33 9.01
C GLN A 110 -2.29 12.27 7.49
N VAL A 111 -2.83 13.24 6.74
CA VAL A 111 -2.67 13.28 5.28
C VAL A 111 -1.22 13.59 4.90
N CYS A 112 -0.57 14.53 5.58
CA CYS A 112 0.82 14.87 5.28
C CYS A 112 1.81 13.75 5.59
N ASP A 113 1.60 13.02 6.69
CA ASP A 113 2.38 11.81 7.02
C ASP A 113 2.16 10.72 5.96
N ALA A 114 0.91 10.54 5.51
CA ALA A 114 0.59 9.59 4.46
C ALA A 114 1.24 9.98 3.13
N PHE A 115 1.20 11.25 2.76
CA PHE A 115 1.86 11.79 1.58
C PHE A 115 3.37 11.54 1.62
N ALA A 116 4.04 11.85 2.73
CA ALA A 116 5.47 11.61 2.88
C ALA A 116 5.85 10.14 2.70
N LEU A 117 5.04 9.21 3.22
CA LEU A 117 5.27 7.78 3.04
C LEU A 117 5.10 7.35 1.57
N VAL A 118 4.07 7.86 0.90
CA VAL A 118 3.77 7.54 -0.51
C VAL A 118 4.84 8.11 -1.43
N SER A 119 5.24 9.37 -1.24
CA SER A 119 6.26 10.02 -2.08
C SER A 119 7.61 9.32 -1.99
N VAL A 120 8.04 8.94 -0.78
CA VAL A 120 9.26 8.12 -0.58
C VAL A 120 9.10 6.74 -1.21
N GLY A 121 7.94 6.09 -1.06
CA GLY A 121 7.67 4.78 -1.66
C GLY A 121 7.78 4.82 -3.19
N VAL A 122 7.09 5.75 -3.83
CA VAL A 122 7.11 5.93 -5.30
C VAL A 122 8.51 6.28 -5.79
N ALA A 123 9.23 7.18 -5.11
CA ALA A 123 10.59 7.56 -5.48
C ALA A 123 11.56 6.38 -5.41
N ASN A 124 11.51 5.59 -4.33
CA ASN A 124 12.36 4.41 -4.17
C ASN A 124 12.06 3.34 -5.21
N SER A 125 10.78 3.09 -5.50
CA SER A 125 10.38 2.11 -6.51
C SER A 125 10.78 2.55 -7.93
N SER A 126 10.73 3.86 -8.21
CA SER A 126 11.13 4.45 -9.50
C SER A 126 12.64 4.45 -9.70
N ALA A 127 13.41 4.76 -8.65
CA ALA A 127 14.87 4.69 -8.68
C ALA A 127 15.38 3.28 -8.97
N MET A 128 14.64 2.25 -8.56
CA MET A 128 14.98 0.86 -8.85
C MET A 128 14.84 0.50 -10.34
N GLN A 129 14.00 1.20 -11.13
CA GLN A 129 13.89 1.00 -12.59
C GLN A 129 15.12 1.47 -13.41
N GLN A 130 16.10 2.12 -12.76
CA GLN A 130 17.36 2.54 -13.41
C GLN A 130 18.16 1.33 -13.94
N PRO A 131 19.15 1.52 -14.85
CA PRO A 131 19.78 0.46 -15.65
C PRO A 131 20.40 -0.70 -14.85
N ALA A 132 20.60 -0.55 -13.54
CA ALA A 132 21.07 -1.60 -12.66
C ALA A 132 20.16 -2.84 -12.67
N ALA A 133 18.84 -2.69 -12.87
CA ALA A 133 17.90 -3.80 -13.04
C ALA A 133 18.04 -4.51 -14.40
N ASN A 134 18.67 -3.86 -15.39
CA ASN A 134 18.81 -4.33 -16.76
C ASN A 134 20.18 -4.97 -17.05
N GLN A 135 20.96 -5.31 -16.01
CA GLN A 135 22.27 -6.00 -16.10
C GLN A 135 22.15 -7.49 -16.50
N GLY A 136 21.26 -7.81 -17.45
CA GLY A 136 21.05 -9.16 -17.96
C GLY A 136 20.16 -10.06 -17.09
N ASN A 137 19.64 -9.57 -15.96
CA ASN A 137 18.67 -10.30 -15.14
C ASN A 137 17.24 -9.82 -15.42
N PHE A 138 16.61 -10.41 -16.43
CA PHE A 138 15.23 -10.10 -16.81
C PHE A 138 14.24 -10.26 -15.63
N GLY A 139 14.43 -11.27 -14.78
CA GLY A 139 13.57 -11.48 -13.60
C GLY A 139 13.65 -10.31 -12.60
N ALA A 140 14.84 -9.76 -12.37
CA ALA A 140 15.03 -8.60 -11.52
C ALA A 140 14.36 -7.34 -12.10
N ALA A 141 14.44 -7.13 -13.41
CA ALA A 141 13.77 -6.01 -14.09
C ALA A 141 12.24 -6.08 -13.94
N ILE A 142 11.65 -7.27 -14.11
CA ILE A 142 10.20 -7.47 -13.93
C ILE A 142 9.79 -7.25 -12.48
N ALA A 143 10.55 -7.76 -11.51
CA ALA A 143 10.26 -7.58 -10.08
C ALA A 143 10.28 -6.10 -9.67
N VAL A 144 11.28 -5.37 -10.16
CA VAL A 144 11.40 -3.92 -9.98
C VAL A 144 10.20 -3.19 -10.58
N ALA A 145 9.86 -3.48 -11.85
CA ALA A 145 8.71 -2.84 -12.52
C ALA A 145 7.37 -3.15 -11.81
N ALA A 146 7.20 -4.38 -11.33
CA ALA A 146 6.04 -4.77 -10.54
C ALA A 146 5.95 -4.00 -9.21
N ASN A 147 7.08 -3.80 -8.53
CA ASN A 147 7.12 -3.01 -7.30
C ASN A 147 6.71 -1.55 -7.54
N ALA A 148 7.15 -0.91 -8.63
CA ALA A 148 6.69 0.44 -8.95
C ALA A 148 5.20 0.52 -9.27
N ARG A 149 4.66 -0.43 -10.05
CA ARG A 149 3.21 -0.49 -10.31
C ARG A 149 2.42 -0.63 -9.00
N LEU A 150 2.90 -1.45 -8.07
CA LEU A 150 2.29 -1.60 -6.76
C LEU A 150 2.41 -0.33 -5.91
N ALA A 151 3.57 0.34 -5.92
CA ALA A 151 3.77 1.59 -5.19
C ALA A 151 2.84 2.71 -5.70
N LEU A 152 2.63 2.80 -7.01
CA LEU A 152 1.71 3.78 -7.62
C LEU A 152 0.25 3.52 -7.22
N LEU A 153 -0.24 2.30 -7.44
CA LEU A 153 -1.64 1.94 -7.13
C LEU A 153 -1.91 1.92 -5.62
N GLY A 154 -1.06 1.21 -4.88
CA GLY A 154 -1.18 1.05 -3.44
C GLY A 154 -0.97 2.37 -2.71
N GLY A 155 0.01 3.17 -3.15
CA GLY A 155 0.28 4.49 -2.59
C GLY A 155 -0.85 5.48 -2.87
N GLY A 156 -1.37 5.52 -4.10
CA GLY A 156 -2.53 6.34 -4.45
C GLY A 156 -3.75 6.00 -3.60
N GLN A 157 -4.12 4.72 -3.52
CA GLN A 157 -5.25 4.29 -2.67
C GLN A 157 -5.02 4.55 -1.18
N PHE A 158 -3.79 4.31 -0.70
CA PHE A 158 -3.45 4.58 0.69
C PHE A 158 -3.65 6.05 1.04
N LEU A 159 -3.17 6.97 0.20
CA LEU A 159 -3.34 8.41 0.41
C LEU A 159 -4.81 8.83 0.41
N LEU A 160 -5.59 8.35 -0.56
CA LEU A 160 -7.02 8.65 -0.65
C LEU A 160 -7.80 8.22 0.60
N ASN A 161 -7.43 7.08 1.18
CA ASN A 161 -8.05 6.56 2.41
C ASN A 161 -7.67 7.33 3.67
N ARG A 162 -6.76 8.31 3.59
CA ARG A 162 -6.36 9.17 4.73
C ARG A 162 -6.93 10.58 4.65
N VAL A 163 -7.66 10.89 3.58
CA VAL A 163 -8.39 12.15 3.50
C VAL A 163 -9.68 12.03 4.33
N GLU A 164 -9.66 12.62 5.51
CA GLU A 164 -10.79 12.63 6.43
C GLU A 164 -11.73 13.83 6.17
N PRO A 165 -12.99 13.80 6.63
CA PRO A 165 -13.91 14.93 6.51
C PRO A 165 -13.40 16.24 7.14
N ALA A 166 -12.54 16.13 8.16
CA ALA A 166 -11.92 17.28 8.83
C ALA A 166 -10.64 17.77 8.15
N THR A 167 -10.15 17.12 7.08
CA THR A 167 -8.98 17.60 6.34
C THR A 167 -9.30 18.96 5.70
N PRO A 168 -8.42 19.98 5.80
CA PRO A 168 -8.59 21.24 5.10
C PRO A 168 -8.85 21.04 3.60
N ASP A 169 -9.82 21.75 3.02
CA ASP A 169 -10.32 21.50 1.66
C ASP A 169 -9.20 21.51 0.60
N GLU A 170 -8.28 22.48 0.67
CA GLU A 170 -7.15 22.58 -0.26
C GLU A 170 -6.23 21.36 -0.20
N LEU A 171 -5.94 20.86 1.00
CA LEU A 171 -5.12 19.66 1.20
C LEU A 171 -5.87 18.41 0.76
N ALA A 172 -7.17 18.32 1.06
CA ALA A 172 -8.01 17.20 0.67
C ALA A 172 -8.11 17.09 -0.86
N GLU A 173 -8.29 18.21 -1.56
CA GLU A 173 -8.31 18.25 -3.02
C GLU A 173 -6.96 17.87 -3.61
N ALA A 174 -5.86 18.48 -3.14
CA ALA A 174 -4.52 18.15 -3.63
C ALA A 174 -4.15 16.67 -3.40
N ALA A 175 -4.49 16.11 -2.23
CA ALA A 175 -4.26 14.69 -1.93
C ALA A 175 -5.10 13.76 -2.82
N ARG A 176 -6.34 14.16 -3.14
CA ARG A 176 -7.21 13.41 -4.05
C ARG A 176 -6.68 13.41 -5.47
N ASP A 177 -6.29 14.58 -5.97
CA ASP A 177 -5.74 14.73 -7.31
C ASP A 177 -4.47 13.90 -7.49
N PHE A 178 -3.54 14.00 -6.53
CA PHE A 178 -2.31 13.21 -6.55
C PHE A 178 -2.59 11.71 -6.45
N GLY A 179 -3.41 11.29 -5.48
CA GLY A 179 -3.77 9.88 -5.31
C GLY A 179 -4.40 9.26 -6.56
N ASN A 180 -5.32 9.97 -7.20
CA ASN A 180 -5.94 9.55 -8.46
C ASN A 180 -4.93 9.50 -9.61
N THR A 181 -4.07 10.50 -9.73
CA THR A 181 -3.06 10.55 -10.80
C THR A 181 -2.04 9.43 -10.66
N LEU A 182 -1.60 9.10 -9.43
CA LEU A 182 -0.74 7.94 -9.20
C LEU A 182 -1.40 6.63 -9.67
N MET A 183 -2.68 6.44 -9.37
CA MET A 183 -3.41 5.25 -9.82
C MET A 183 -3.54 5.20 -11.34
N ASP A 184 -3.78 6.34 -11.99
CA ASP A 184 -3.85 6.45 -13.45
C ASP A 184 -2.51 6.13 -14.13
N VAL A 185 -1.40 6.65 -13.58
CA VAL A 185 -0.04 6.30 -14.04
C VAL A 185 0.20 4.81 -13.87
N GLY A 186 -0.14 4.25 -12.71
CA GLY A 186 0.02 2.82 -12.40
C GLY A 186 -0.81 1.93 -13.32
N ALA A 187 -2.06 2.30 -13.58
CA ALA A 187 -2.95 1.57 -14.49
C ALA A 187 -2.42 1.58 -15.93
N ALA A 188 -1.96 2.74 -16.43
CA ALA A 188 -1.34 2.84 -17.74
C ALA A 188 -0.06 2.01 -17.85
N ALA A 189 0.75 1.97 -16.79
CA ALA A 189 1.97 1.15 -16.74
C ALA A 189 1.69 -0.36 -16.71
N ILE A 190 0.55 -0.80 -16.15
CA ILE A 190 0.08 -2.19 -16.20
C ILE A 190 -0.43 -2.54 -17.60
N ALA A 191 -1.11 -1.60 -18.26
CA ALA A 191 -1.52 -1.73 -19.66
C ALA A 191 -0.34 -1.60 -20.66
N GLU A 192 0.89 -1.50 -20.15
CA GLU A 192 2.12 -1.36 -20.93
C GLU A 192 2.11 -0.17 -21.89
N ILE A 193 1.40 0.90 -21.52
CA ILE A 193 1.45 2.16 -22.25
C ILE A 193 2.88 2.72 -22.14
N PRO A 194 3.56 2.98 -23.27
CA PRO A 194 4.95 3.37 -23.24
C PRO A 194 5.10 4.79 -22.70
N THR A 195 6.19 5.05 -21.98
CA THR A 195 6.48 6.37 -21.38
C THR A 195 6.63 7.50 -22.40
N ASN A 196 6.81 7.21 -23.68
CA ASN A 196 6.85 8.22 -24.75
C ASN A 196 5.46 8.56 -25.33
N ASP A 197 4.41 7.87 -24.90
CA ASP A 197 3.04 8.23 -25.26
C ASP A 197 2.70 9.62 -24.68
N PRO A 198 2.09 10.54 -25.46
CA PRO A 198 1.80 11.88 -24.99
C PRO A 198 0.87 11.93 -23.77
N ALA A 199 -0.11 11.03 -23.67
CA ALA A 199 -1.00 10.98 -22.53
C ALA A 199 -0.27 10.46 -21.28
N GLN A 200 0.62 9.47 -21.44
CA GLN A 200 1.45 8.99 -20.34
C GLN A 200 2.44 10.05 -19.84
N GLN A 201 3.07 10.79 -20.75
CA GLN A 201 3.92 11.93 -20.42
C GLN A 201 3.16 13.00 -19.62
N GLN A 202 1.89 13.25 -19.99
CA GLN A 202 1.06 14.20 -19.26
C GLN A 202 0.77 13.73 -17.84
N ARG A 203 0.36 12.46 -17.65
CA ARG A 203 0.09 11.91 -16.29
C ARG A 203 1.32 12.00 -15.39
N LEU A 204 2.51 11.74 -15.92
CA LEU A 204 3.76 11.84 -15.16
C LEU A 204 4.05 13.29 -14.74
N LYS A 205 3.86 14.25 -15.65
CA LYS A 205 3.99 15.67 -15.32
C LYS A 205 2.97 16.11 -14.28
N ASP A 206 1.71 15.71 -14.44
CA ASP A 206 0.64 16.02 -13.50
C ASP A 206 0.99 15.48 -12.10
N ALA A 207 1.51 14.24 -12.02
CA ALA A 207 1.95 13.64 -10.77
C ALA A 207 3.11 14.43 -10.13
N ASP A 208 4.10 14.87 -10.91
CA ASP A 208 5.23 15.67 -10.41
C ASP A 208 4.76 17.05 -9.89
N GLU A 209 3.87 17.71 -10.62
CA GLU A 209 3.28 19.00 -10.24
C GLU A 209 2.44 18.89 -8.97
N GLN A 210 1.60 17.86 -8.88
CA GLN A 210 0.77 17.59 -7.71
C GLN A 210 1.60 17.17 -6.49
N ASN A 211 2.65 16.36 -6.67
CA ASN A 211 3.59 16.01 -5.61
C ASN A 211 4.26 17.28 -5.05
N THR A 212 4.70 18.18 -5.93
CA THR A 212 5.29 19.47 -5.54
C THR A 212 4.29 20.35 -4.78
N LYS A 213 3.03 20.43 -5.25
CA LYS A 213 1.97 21.18 -4.59
C LYS A 213 1.68 20.63 -3.19
N LEU A 214 1.54 19.31 -3.04
CA LEU A 214 1.32 18.67 -1.74
C LEU A 214 2.49 18.89 -0.79
N ASP A 215 3.72 18.80 -1.28
CA ASP A 215 4.91 19.08 -0.48
C ASP A 215 4.91 20.53 0.04
N GLN A 216 4.54 21.52 -0.78
CA GLN A 216 4.41 22.91 -0.34
C GLN A 216 3.33 23.11 0.72
N ILE A 217 2.20 22.39 0.63
CA ILE A 217 1.12 22.46 1.62
C ILE A 217 1.55 21.81 2.95
N CYS A 218 2.21 20.66 2.87
CA CYS A 218 2.62 19.88 4.04
C CYS A 218 3.91 20.38 4.70
N ASN A 219 4.81 20.97 3.92
CA ASN A 219 6.10 21.52 4.33
C ASN A 219 6.20 22.97 3.82
N PRO A 220 5.40 23.90 4.37
CA PRO A 220 5.44 25.29 3.91
C PRO A 220 6.86 25.84 4.10
N PRO A 221 7.44 26.53 3.08
CA PRO A 221 8.74 27.14 3.23
C PRO A 221 8.67 28.10 4.41
N THR A 222 9.51 27.86 5.41
CA THR A 222 9.56 28.70 6.61
C THR A 222 9.94 30.12 6.19
N GLU A 223 8.98 31.03 6.19
CA GLU A 223 9.26 32.45 6.17
C GLU A 223 10.06 32.80 7.43
N SER A 224 11.38 32.98 7.25
CA SER A 224 12.32 33.67 8.12
C SER A 224 12.23 33.37 9.63
N ALA A 225 12.92 32.33 10.10
CA ALA A 225 13.47 32.40 11.45
C ALA A 225 14.42 33.63 11.51
N PRO A 226 14.30 34.55 12.49
CA PRO A 226 15.24 35.64 12.63
C PRO A 226 16.66 35.05 12.75
N PRO A 227 17.67 35.67 12.11
CA PRO A 227 19.04 35.17 12.19
C PRO A 227 19.42 35.02 13.66
N PRO A 228 20.08 33.91 14.05
CA PRO A 228 20.55 33.76 15.43
C PRO A 228 21.40 34.98 15.78
N PRO A 229 21.27 35.53 17.01
CA PRO A 229 22.14 36.63 17.42
C PRO A 229 23.60 36.21 17.21
N PRO A 230 24.47 37.10 16.70
CA PRO A 230 25.86 36.76 16.48
C PRO A 230 26.45 36.25 17.80
N ALA A 231 27.07 35.07 17.75
CA ALA A 231 27.74 34.48 18.89
C ALA A 231 28.71 35.53 19.47
N PRO A 232 28.65 35.84 20.78
CA PRO A 232 29.57 36.79 21.37
C PRO A 232 31.00 36.24 21.25
N GLY A 233 31.81 36.84 20.39
CA GLY A 233 33.25 36.57 20.31
C GLY A 233 33.80 36.03 18.99
N ALA A 234 33.05 35.98 17.88
CA ALA A 234 33.65 35.69 16.58
C ALA A 234 34.42 36.92 16.05
N PRO A 235 35.74 36.86 15.80
CA PRO A 235 36.48 37.96 15.19
C PRO A 235 36.04 38.15 13.73
N ALA A 236 35.79 39.40 13.35
CA ALA A 236 35.47 39.77 11.98
C ALA A 236 36.63 39.40 11.05
N LEU A 237 36.35 38.58 10.03
CA LEU A 237 37.27 38.36 8.92
C LEU A 237 37.35 39.66 8.08
N PRO A 238 38.53 40.23 7.86
CA PRO A 238 38.67 41.39 6.98
C PRO A 238 38.53 40.93 5.52
N GLY A 239 37.50 41.40 4.81
CA GLY A 239 37.44 41.27 3.35
C GLY A 239 36.09 41.04 2.68
N ALA A 240 34.96 41.05 3.40
CA ALA A 240 33.66 41.00 2.72
C ALA A 240 33.30 42.40 2.15
N PRO A 241 33.07 42.55 0.83
CA PRO A 241 32.61 43.82 0.26
C PRO A 241 31.17 44.10 0.71
N THR A 242 30.93 45.34 1.16
CA THR A 242 29.61 45.83 1.55
C THR A 242 28.73 46.03 0.31
N PRO A 243 27.52 45.42 0.24
CA PRO A 243 26.56 45.75 -0.80
C PRO A 243 25.92 47.11 -0.46
N GLY A 244 26.25 48.16 -1.21
CA GLY A 244 25.59 49.45 -1.00
C GLY A 244 26.29 50.72 -1.50
N GLU A 245 27.30 50.64 -2.37
CA GLU A 245 27.91 51.85 -2.94
C GLU A 245 27.48 52.04 -4.40
N PRO A 246 26.72 53.10 -4.73
CA PRO A 246 26.48 53.50 -6.11
C PRO A 246 27.52 54.52 -6.57
N GLY A 247 28.10 54.28 -7.76
CA GLY A 247 28.96 55.22 -8.51
C GLY A 247 30.21 54.50 -9.05
N ASN A 248 30.62 54.63 -10.30
CA ASN A 248 30.35 55.59 -11.37
C ASN A 248 30.64 54.90 -12.72
#